data_AF-A0A349JYM8-F1
#
_entry.id   AF-A0A349JYM8-F1
#
_cell.length_a   1.000
_cell.length_b   1.000
_cell.length_c   1.000
_cell.angle_alpha   90.00
_cell.angle_beta   90.00
_cell.angle_gamma   90.00
#
_symmetry.space_group_name_H-M   'P 1'
#
loop_
_entity.id
_entity.type
_entity.pdbx_description
1 polymer ?
#
loop_
_entity_poly.entity_id
_entity_poly.type
_entity_poly.pdbx_seq_one_letter_code
_entity_poly.pdbx_strand_id
1 'polypeptide(L)'
;MAVGDVRGTLQYVPMFRGRTFVVVLDEGLPEFAVAEALLDLKALQEVGVNLVIAVAGEEKGESAVADRAMDIEIKFARVETPDEVASVLERGQAAMMSCRAGGLLGEEMSSLGTGVEAAKLIGLVNGPGVLRDGQPLHAVSCSALADLGEALEEGEAIEGVGLLEEAAAACRAGIPRVHILDGRRQGVLADELFSNEGVGTMVHADSYRQVRSLREDDVPELLAMIGRSVRASHLVPRDYDEILEKAEDFLILCVDDNVVGCVALHRYREHPAEVACLYVKQSHEGLGYGRALVESAEERARGLGISSVFVFTSRAVPFFENLGYDSASMEIVPDERARKFEERNRGSEVLAKELA
;
A
#
# COMPACT_ATOMS: atom_id res chain seq x y z
N MET A 1 -3.24 1.02 -15.88
CA MET A 1 -2.55 -0.18 -16.44
C MET A 1 -3.44 -0.80 -17.51
N ALA A 2 -2.87 -1.40 -18.57
CA ALA A 2 -3.67 -2.11 -19.55
C ALA A 2 -4.25 -3.40 -18.93
N VAL A 3 -5.55 -3.64 -19.14
CA VAL A 3 -6.21 -4.91 -18.82
C VAL A 3 -5.37 -6.06 -19.37
N GLY A 4 -4.91 -6.97 -18.51
CA GLY A 4 -4.20 -8.19 -18.91
C GLY A 4 -2.68 -8.25 -18.68
N ASP A 5 -2.07 -7.36 -17.90
CA ASP A 5 -0.67 -7.54 -17.47
C ASP A 5 -0.55 -8.55 -16.31
N VAL A 6 -0.53 -9.83 -16.65
CA VAL A 6 -0.32 -10.94 -15.70
C VAL A 6 0.95 -10.74 -14.86
N ARG A 7 2.02 -10.14 -15.41
CA ARG A 7 3.26 -9.90 -14.65
C ARG A 7 3.05 -8.82 -13.60
N GLY A 8 2.32 -7.77 -13.97
CA GLY A 8 1.87 -6.72 -13.06
C GLY A 8 0.97 -7.28 -11.95
N THR A 9 0.07 -8.23 -12.23
CA THR A 9 -0.77 -8.88 -11.22
C THR A 9 0.05 -9.79 -10.27
N LEU A 10 0.97 -10.60 -10.83
CA LEU A 10 1.74 -11.57 -10.05
C LEU A 10 2.68 -10.93 -9.01
N GLN A 11 3.02 -9.65 -9.16
CA GLN A 11 3.86 -8.96 -8.18
C GLN A 11 3.17 -8.74 -6.83
N TYR A 12 1.83 -8.76 -6.78
CA TYR A 12 1.05 -8.59 -5.56
C TYR A 12 0.84 -9.91 -4.82
N VAL A 13 0.95 -11.06 -5.50
CA VAL A 13 0.73 -12.38 -4.90
C VAL A 13 1.57 -12.61 -3.63
N PRO A 14 2.89 -12.31 -3.59
CA PRO A 14 3.67 -12.42 -2.37
C PRO A 14 3.17 -11.56 -1.21
N MET A 15 2.53 -10.41 -1.51
CA MET A 15 1.99 -9.49 -0.49
C MET A 15 0.72 -10.03 0.15
N PHE A 16 -0.06 -10.83 -0.58
CA PHE A 16 -1.36 -11.34 -0.12
C PHE A 16 -1.29 -12.74 0.50
N ARG A 17 -0.28 -13.54 0.12
CA ARG A 17 -0.13 -14.90 0.64
C ARG A 17 -0.04 -14.91 2.17
N GLY A 18 -0.86 -15.76 2.80
CA GLY A 18 -0.94 -15.94 4.24
C GLY A 18 -1.68 -14.83 4.97
N ARG A 19 -2.14 -13.78 4.28
CA ARG A 19 -2.93 -12.69 4.87
C ARG A 19 -4.41 -13.06 4.88
N THR A 20 -5.13 -12.58 5.88
CA THR A 20 -6.59 -12.76 6.00
C THR A 20 -7.33 -11.60 5.37
N PHE A 21 -8.20 -11.88 4.41
CA PHE A 21 -9.14 -10.91 3.84
C PHE A 21 -10.55 -11.27 4.29
N VAL A 22 -11.26 -10.28 4.83
CA VAL A 22 -12.70 -10.37 5.12
C VAL A 22 -13.44 -9.67 3.99
N VAL A 23 -14.27 -10.39 3.26
CA VAL A 23 -15.04 -9.88 2.13
C VAL A 23 -16.52 -9.98 2.45
N VAL A 24 -17.18 -8.83 2.52
CA VAL A 24 -18.59 -8.69 2.86
C VAL A 24 -19.37 -8.38 1.59
N LEU A 25 -20.29 -9.28 1.23
CA LEU A 25 -21.20 -9.14 0.09
C LEU A 25 -22.53 -8.57 0.57
N ASP A 26 -22.99 -7.49 -0.04
CA ASP A 26 -24.36 -7.01 0.13
C ASP A 26 -25.34 -8.04 -0.46
N GLU A 27 -26.34 -8.47 0.31
CA GLU A 27 -27.32 -9.47 -0.15
C GLU A 27 -28.09 -9.06 -1.40
N GLY A 28 -28.22 -7.75 -1.65
CA GLY A 28 -28.93 -7.21 -2.80
C GLY A 28 -28.12 -7.22 -4.10
N LEU A 29 -26.85 -7.65 -4.07
CA LEU A 29 -26.01 -7.71 -5.27
C LEU A 29 -26.66 -8.57 -6.37
N PRO A 30 -26.57 -8.13 -7.64
CA PRO A 30 -26.99 -8.96 -8.75
C PRO A 30 -26.24 -10.30 -8.79
N GLU A 31 -26.92 -11.35 -9.24
CA GLU A 31 -26.35 -12.70 -9.30
C GLU A 31 -25.03 -12.76 -10.10
N PHE A 32 -24.92 -12.01 -11.20
CA PHE A 32 -23.68 -11.97 -11.99
C PHE A 32 -22.50 -11.37 -11.21
N ALA A 33 -22.76 -10.36 -10.37
CA ALA A 33 -21.74 -9.70 -9.56
C ALA A 33 -21.21 -10.64 -8.47
N VAL A 34 -22.12 -11.38 -7.82
CA VAL A 34 -21.75 -12.41 -6.84
C VAL A 34 -20.91 -13.50 -7.51
N ALA A 35 -21.29 -13.95 -8.71
CA ALA A 35 -20.53 -14.97 -9.43
C ALA A 35 -19.11 -14.52 -9.79
N GLU A 36 -18.95 -13.28 -10.29
CA GLU A 36 -17.63 -12.72 -10.60
C GLU A 36 -16.77 -12.55 -9.35
N ALA A 37 -17.33 -12.01 -8.27
CA ALA A 37 -16.64 -11.88 -6.99
C ALA A 37 -16.15 -13.25 -6.48
N LEU A 38 -16.98 -14.29 -6.55
CA LEU A 38 -16.59 -15.64 -6.15
C LEU A 38 -15.46 -16.22 -7.01
N LEU A 39 -15.43 -15.94 -8.32
CA LEU A 39 -14.31 -16.34 -9.18
C LEU A 39 -13.00 -15.66 -8.75
N ASP A 40 -13.03 -14.36 -8.44
CA ASP A 40 -11.87 -13.63 -7.94
C ASP A 40 -11.42 -14.17 -6.57
N LEU A 41 -12.37 -14.45 -5.67
CA LEU A 41 -12.10 -15.06 -4.36
C LEU A 41 -11.50 -16.45 -4.47
N LYS A 42 -11.95 -17.28 -5.42
CA LYS A 42 -11.31 -18.57 -5.71
C LYS A 42 -9.85 -18.39 -6.07
N ALA A 43 -9.55 -17.46 -6.98
CA ALA A 43 -8.17 -17.18 -7.39
C ALA A 43 -7.31 -16.69 -6.20
N LEU A 44 -7.86 -15.85 -5.33
CA LEU A 44 -7.20 -15.41 -4.09
C LEU A 44 -6.91 -16.59 -3.14
N GLN A 45 -7.86 -17.51 -2.96
CA GLN A 45 -7.64 -18.72 -2.17
C GLN A 45 -6.50 -19.57 -2.75
N GLU A 46 -6.43 -19.73 -4.07
CA GLU A 46 -5.40 -20.53 -4.75
C GLU A 46 -3.98 -19.95 -4.61
N VAL A 47 -3.85 -18.63 -4.52
CA VAL A 47 -2.54 -17.98 -4.29
C VAL A 47 -2.13 -17.95 -2.81
N GLY A 48 -3.03 -18.38 -1.92
CA GLY A 48 -2.79 -18.60 -0.50
C GLY A 48 -3.33 -17.51 0.42
N VAL A 49 -4.35 -16.77 0.01
CA VAL A 49 -5.07 -15.81 0.88
C VAL A 49 -6.03 -16.58 1.78
N ASN A 50 -6.06 -16.24 3.08
CA ASN A 50 -7.07 -16.73 4.01
C ASN A 50 -8.34 -15.90 3.82
N LEU A 51 -9.49 -16.54 3.59
CA LEU A 51 -10.72 -15.84 3.23
C LEU A 51 -11.82 -16.02 4.26
N VAL A 52 -12.43 -14.90 4.65
CA VAL A 52 -13.72 -14.88 5.33
C VAL A 52 -14.72 -14.24 4.37
N ILE A 53 -15.78 -14.96 4.02
CA ILE A 53 -16.83 -14.52 3.09
C ILE A 53 -18.10 -14.30 3.91
N ALA A 54 -18.42 -13.05 4.18
CA ALA A 54 -19.64 -12.66 4.88
C ALA A 54 -20.71 -12.20 3.89
N VAL A 55 -21.97 -12.52 4.14
CA VAL A 55 -23.11 -11.97 3.39
C VAL A 55 -23.93 -11.13 4.35
N ALA A 56 -23.99 -9.82 4.10
CA ALA A 56 -24.69 -8.85 4.93
C ALA A 56 -26.13 -8.67 4.43
N GLY A 57 -27.11 -8.93 5.29
CA GLY A 57 -28.51 -8.93 4.88
C GLY A 57 -29.52 -9.54 5.87
N GLU A 58 -30.81 -9.40 5.57
CA GLU A 58 -31.91 -9.97 6.35
C GLU A 58 -32.35 -11.37 5.86
N GLU A 59 -32.05 -11.75 4.61
CA GLU A 59 -32.47 -13.01 3.99
C GLU A 59 -31.42 -14.13 4.07
N LYS A 60 -31.76 -15.32 3.52
CA LYS A 60 -30.86 -16.47 3.36
C LYS A 60 -29.83 -16.28 2.23
N GLY A 61 -29.37 -15.06 1.97
CA GLY A 61 -28.43 -14.75 0.88
C GLY A 61 -27.17 -15.61 0.91
N GLU A 62 -26.66 -15.92 2.11
CA GLU A 62 -25.54 -16.85 2.32
C GLU A 62 -25.75 -18.22 1.66
N SER A 63 -26.98 -18.75 1.64
CA SER A 63 -27.23 -20.06 1.03
C SER A 63 -27.00 -20.04 -0.48
N ALA A 64 -27.43 -18.98 -1.16
CA ALA A 64 -27.21 -18.83 -2.60
C ALA A 64 -25.71 -18.63 -2.92
N VAL A 65 -25.01 -17.81 -2.12
CA VAL A 65 -23.56 -17.63 -2.24
C VAL A 65 -22.82 -18.94 -2.02
N ALA A 66 -23.22 -19.72 -1.02
CA ALA A 66 -22.62 -21.02 -0.70
C ALA A 66 -22.81 -22.04 -1.84
N ASP A 67 -24.01 -22.14 -2.42
CA ASP A 67 -24.28 -23.05 -3.53
C ASP A 67 -23.39 -22.71 -4.74
N ARG A 68 -23.25 -21.41 -5.05
CA ARG A 68 -22.35 -20.92 -6.10
C ARG A 68 -20.88 -21.17 -5.79
N ALA A 69 -20.46 -20.96 -4.55
CA ALA A 69 -19.09 -21.23 -4.11
C ALA A 69 -18.75 -22.73 -4.26
N MET A 70 -19.71 -23.63 -4.02
CA MET A 70 -19.55 -25.06 -4.29
C MET A 70 -19.43 -25.35 -5.79
N ASP A 71 -20.27 -24.74 -6.63
CA ASP A 71 -20.24 -24.92 -8.09
C ASP A 71 -18.87 -24.59 -8.69
N ILE A 72 -18.20 -23.58 -8.15
CA ILE A 72 -16.86 -23.16 -8.59
C ILE A 72 -15.73 -23.76 -7.74
N GLU A 73 -16.02 -24.70 -6.84
CA GLU A 73 -15.03 -25.43 -6.04
C GLU A 73 -14.19 -24.57 -5.07
N ILE A 74 -14.75 -23.48 -4.52
CA ILE A 74 -14.13 -22.84 -3.35
C ILE A 74 -14.16 -23.84 -2.18
N LYS A 75 -13.02 -24.01 -1.51
CA LYS A 75 -12.95 -24.81 -0.28
C LYS A 75 -13.45 -23.93 0.86
N PHE A 76 -14.65 -24.19 1.39
CA PHE A 76 -15.18 -23.42 2.52
C PHE A 76 -15.86 -24.28 3.58
N ALA A 77 -16.06 -23.69 4.76
CA ALA A 77 -16.97 -24.18 5.79
C ALA A 77 -17.85 -23.03 6.25
N ARG A 78 -19.13 -23.34 6.54
CA ARG A 78 -20.04 -22.37 7.16
C ARG A 78 -19.72 -22.26 8.64
N VAL A 79 -19.76 -21.03 9.16
CA VAL A 79 -19.57 -20.73 10.58
C VAL A 79 -20.75 -19.90 11.08
N GLU A 80 -21.18 -20.17 12.30
CA GLU A 80 -22.28 -19.41 12.93
C GLU A 80 -21.76 -18.25 13.78
N THR A 81 -20.54 -18.38 14.29
CA THR A 81 -19.93 -17.41 15.21
C THR A 81 -18.51 -17.02 14.78
N PRO A 82 -18.07 -15.77 15.07
CA PRO A 82 -16.69 -15.34 14.78
C PRO A 82 -15.60 -16.24 15.37
N ASP A 83 -15.85 -16.84 16.55
CA ASP A 83 -14.87 -17.68 17.25
C ASP A 83 -14.51 -18.97 16.47
N GLU A 84 -15.38 -19.43 15.58
CA GLU A 84 -15.15 -20.62 14.75
C GLU A 84 -14.20 -20.35 13.57
N VAL A 85 -14.09 -19.08 13.15
CA VAL A 85 -13.41 -18.68 11.91
C VAL A 85 -11.96 -19.11 11.88
N ALA A 86 -11.20 -18.88 12.95
CA ALA A 86 -9.78 -19.22 13.02
C ALA A 86 -9.53 -20.71 12.72
N SER A 87 -10.34 -21.59 13.31
CA SER A 87 -10.22 -23.04 13.11
C SER A 87 -10.51 -23.49 11.66
N VAL A 88 -11.36 -22.74 10.94
CA VAL A 88 -11.66 -22.99 9.52
C VAL A 88 -10.48 -22.55 8.65
N LEU A 89 -9.94 -21.36 8.92
CA LEU A 89 -8.78 -20.83 8.21
C LEU A 89 -7.54 -21.72 8.39
N GLU A 90 -7.28 -22.22 9.60
CA GLU A 90 -6.18 -23.16 9.89
C GLU A 90 -6.25 -24.46 9.07
N ARG A 91 -7.47 -24.89 8.67
CA ARG A 91 -7.69 -26.05 7.81
C ARG A 91 -7.51 -25.74 6.31
N GLY A 92 -7.14 -24.50 5.96
CA GLY A 92 -7.00 -24.05 4.58
C GLY A 92 -8.33 -23.89 3.85
N GLN A 93 -9.43 -23.69 4.60
CA GLN A 93 -10.76 -23.43 4.05
C GLN A 93 -11.11 -21.96 4.26
N ALA A 94 -11.94 -21.40 3.38
CA ALA A 94 -12.60 -20.12 3.62
C ALA A 94 -13.68 -20.29 4.70
N ALA A 95 -13.84 -19.32 5.59
CA ALA A 95 -14.97 -19.26 6.50
C ALA A 95 -16.12 -18.49 5.83
N MET A 96 -17.32 -19.06 5.80
CA MET A 96 -18.50 -18.41 5.23
C MET A 96 -19.56 -18.18 6.30
N MET A 97 -20.14 -16.99 6.35
CA MET A 97 -21.16 -16.65 7.34
C MET A 97 -22.17 -15.61 6.86
N SER A 98 -23.32 -15.58 7.53
CA SER A 98 -24.29 -14.49 7.43
C SER A 98 -23.99 -13.41 8.46
N CYS A 99 -24.14 -12.14 8.10
CA CYS A 99 -24.10 -10.99 9.00
C CYS A 99 -25.47 -10.31 8.99
N ARG A 100 -26.12 -10.19 10.16
CA ARG A 100 -27.51 -9.70 10.26
C ARG A 100 -27.64 -8.32 10.89
N ALA A 101 -26.57 -7.72 11.41
CA ALA A 101 -26.67 -6.47 12.18
C ALA A 101 -25.71 -5.37 11.70
N GLY A 102 -26.17 -4.12 11.76
CA GLY A 102 -25.29 -2.96 12.02
C GLY A 102 -24.57 -2.30 10.84
N GLY A 103 -24.97 -2.55 9.59
CA GLY A 103 -24.31 -1.98 8.40
C GLY A 103 -23.29 -2.93 7.77
N LEU A 104 -22.93 -2.70 6.51
CA LEU A 104 -22.10 -3.63 5.73
C LEU A 104 -20.67 -3.74 6.28
N LEU A 105 -20.16 -2.66 6.88
CA LEU A 105 -18.83 -2.57 7.48
C LEU A 105 -18.92 -2.25 8.98
N GLY A 106 -20.08 -2.54 9.59
CA GLY A 106 -20.42 -2.18 10.97
C GLY A 106 -19.59 -2.89 12.05
N GLU A 107 -19.99 -2.68 13.31
CA GLU A 107 -19.27 -3.16 14.50
C GLU A 107 -19.01 -4.67 14.50
N GLU A 108 -19.96 -5.47 14.00
CA GLU A 108 -19.82 -6.93 13.90
C GLU A 108 -18.66 -7.32 12.96
N MET A 109 -18.64 -6.76 11.74
CA MET A 109 -17.59 -7.04 10.75
C MET A 109 -16.25 -6.43 11.14
N SER A 110 -16.27 -5.25 11.79
CA SER A 110 -15.07 -4.66 12.38
C SER A 110 -14.48 -5.55 13.47
N SER A 111 -15.29 -6.04 14.41
CA SER A 111 -14.84 -6.92 15.50
C SER A 111 -14.32 -8.24 14.97
N LEU A 112 -15.03 -8.84 14.01
CA LEU A 112 -14.59 -10.04 13.31
C LEU A 112 -13.23 -9.82 12.63
N GLY A 113 -13.11 -8.76 11.84
CA GLY A 113 -11.88 -8.42 11.12
C GLY A 113 -10.70 -8.21 12.06
N THR A 114 -10.88 -7.50 13.17
CA THR A 114 -9.85 -7.36 14.20
C THR A 114 -9.50 -8.70 14.84
N GLY A 115 -10.49 -9.53 15.18
CA GLY A 115 -10.29 -10.83 15.84
C GLY A 115 -9.53 -11.85 14.98
N VAL A 116 -9.62 -11.75 13.65
CA VAL A 116 -8.90 -12.62 12.70
C VAL A 116 -7.66 -11.97 12.10
N GLU A 117 -7.24 -10.82 12.65
CA GLU A 117 -6.10 -10.02 12.18
C GLU A 117 -6.19 -9.73 10.66
N ALA A 118 -7.38 -9.32 10.21
CA ALA A 118 -7.65 -9.06 8.80
C ALA A 118 -6.70 -7.99 8.26
N ALA A 119 -5.95 -8.33 7.22
CA ALA A 119 -5.14 -7.36 6.49
C ALA A 119 -6.01 -6.39 5.67
N LYS A 120 -7.18 -6.87 5.22
CA LYS A 120 -8.17 -6.10 4.48
C LYS A 120 -9.58 -6.51 4.88
N LEU A 121 -10.44 -5.52 5.10
CA LEU A 121 -11.89 -5.67 5.11
C LEU A 121 -12.43 -5.05 3.81
N ILE A 122 -13.23 -5.79 3.04
CA ILE A 122 -13.67 -5.37 1.70
C ILE A 122 -15.19 -5.50 1.63
N GLY A 123 -15.89 -4.39 1.47
CA GLY A 123 -17.32 -4.34 1.24
C GLY A 123 -17.65 -4.23 -0.24
N LEU A 124 -18.36 -5.22 -0.78
CA LEU A 124 -19.00 -5.13 -2.10
C LEU A 124 -20.43 -4.63 -1.91
N VAL A 125 -20.65 -3.34 -2.15
CA VAL A 125 -21.97 -2.70 -1.98
C VAL A 125 -22.81 -2.79 -3.24
N ASN A 126 -24.14 -2.84 -3.08
CA ASN A 126 -25.09 -2.77 -4.19
C ASN A 126 -25.38 -1.32 -4.63
N GLY A 127 -24.34 -0.57 -4.95
CA GLY A 127 -24.44 0.86 -5.22
C GLY A 127 -23.09 1.48 -5.57
N PRO A 128 -23.05 2.77 -5.94
CA PRO A 128 -21.82 3.42 -6.38
C PRO A 128 -20.73 3.57 -5.30
N GLY A 129 -21.03 3.24 -4.03
CA GLY A 129 -20.10 3.38 -2.92
C GLY A 129 -20.02 4.82 -2.41
N VAL A 130 -18.78 5.30 -2.19
CA VAL A 130 -18.51 6.66 -1.72
C VAL A 130 -18.07 7.53 -2.90
N LEU A 131 -18.81 8.60 -3.16
CA LEU A 131 -18.53 9.53 -4.25
C LEU A 131 -18.28 10.94 -3.71
N ARG A 132 -17.34 11.66 -4.30
CA ARG A 132 -17.15 13.11 -4.14
C ARG A 132 -17.33 13.76 -5.51
N ASP A 133 -18.28 14.69 -5.61
CA ASP A 133 -18.63 15.35 -6.87
C ASP A 133 -18.94 14.37 -8.02
N GLY A 134 -19.58 13.23 -7.68
CA GLY A 134 -19.95 12.19 -8.63
C GLY A 134 -18.79 11.29 -9.11
N GLN A 135 -17.59 11.41 -8.54
CA GLN A 135 -16.45 10.52 -8.80
C GLN A 135 -16.10 9.69 -7.56
N PRO A 136 -15.60 8.44 -7.69
CA PRO A 136 -15.16 7.64 -6.55
C PRO A 136 -14.08 8.35 -5.73
N LEU A 137 -14.25 8.37 -4.41
CA LEU A 137 -13.24 8.89 -3.50
C LEU A 137 -12.15 7.83 -3.28
N HIS A 138 -11.03 7.89 -4.00
CA HIS A 138 -10.06 6.78 -4.08
C HIS A 138 -9.41 6.36 -2.76
N ALA A 139 -8.63 7.22 -2.10
CA ALA A 139 -7.91 6.88 -0.87
C ALA A 139 -8.07 7.96 0.19
N VAL A 140 -8.43 7.55 1.40
CA VAL A 140 -8.66 8.45 2.53
C VAL A 140 -7.97 7.89 3.77
N SER A 141 -7.14 8.71 4.42
CA SER A 141 -6.56 8.34 5.70
C SER A 141 -7.57 8.55 6.83
N CYS A 142 -7.46 7.76 7.89
CA CYS A 142 -8.34 7.92 9.05
C CYS A 142 -8.24 9.31 9.68
N SER A 143 -7.05 9.93 9.69
CA SER A 143 -6.90 11.30 10.19
C SER A 143 -7.63 12.33 9.34
N ALA A 144 -7.61 12.18 8.02
CA ALA A 144 -8.23 13.11 7.07
C ALA A 144 -9.77 13.09 7.14
N LEU A 145 -10.35 12.06 7.76
CA LEU A 145 -11.80 11.97 7.95
C LEU A 145 -12.33 12.93 9.02
N ALA A 146 -11.49 13.36 9.97
CA ALA A 146 -11.88 14.41 10.91
C ALA A 146 -12.12 15.74 10.15
N ASP A 147 -11.25 16.05 9.19
CA ASP A 147 -11.33 17.25 8.35
C ASP A 147 -12.47 17.17 7.32
N LEU A 148 -12.82 15.96 6.87
CA LEU A 148 -13.97 15.74 5.98
C LEU A 148 -15.30 16.11 6.64
N GLY A 149 -15.41 15.93 7.97
CA GLY A 149 -16.57 16.37 8.74
C GLY A 149 -16.80 17.89 8.63
N GLU A 150 -15.71 18.67 8.65
CA GLU A 150 -15.76 20.12 8.46
C GLU A 150 -16.08 20.49 7.00
N ALA A 151 -15.51 19.79 6.02
CA ALA A 151 -15.79 20.02 4.59
C ALA A 151 -17.24 19.70 4.18
N LEU A 152 -17.86 18.70 4.85
CA LEU A 152 -19.27 18.37 4.68
C LEU A 152 -20.20 19.49 5.20
N GLU A 153 -19.79 20.24 6.22
CA GLU A 153 -20.51 21.41 6.71
C GLU A 153 -20.40 22.62 5.78
N GLU A 154 -19.32 22.71 4.98
CA GLU A 154 -19.06 23.77 3.99
C GLU A 154 -19.73 23.54 2.62
N GLY A 155 -20.46 22.43 2.44
CA GLY A 155 -21.31 22.19 1.27
C GLY A 155 -20.70 21.31 0.18
N GLU A 156 -19.64 20.54 0.48
CA GLU A 156 -19.18 19.48 -0.43
C GLU A 156 -20.19 18.31 -0.48
N ALA A 157 -20.58 17.91 -1.70
CA ALA A 157 -21.50 16.81 -1.91
C ALA A 157 -20.74 15.47 -1.92
N ILE A 158 -20.61 14.86 -0.73
CA ILE A 158 -20.10 13.49 -0.60
C ILE A 158 -21.28 12.53 -0.39
N GLU A 159 -21.41 11.55 -1.29
CA GLU A 159 -22.38 10.47 -1.18
C GLU A 159 -21.76 9.28 -0.43
N GLY A 160 -22.57 8.49 0.27
CA GLY A 160 -22.09 7.29 0.96
C GLY A 160 -21.36 7.54 2.29
N VAL A 161 -21.58 8.69 2.94
CA VAL A 161 -20.89 9.08 4.20
C VAL A 161 -21.00 8.01 5.30
N GLY A 162 -22.15 7.35 5.45
CA GLY A 162 -22.31 6.27 6.44
C GLY A 162 -21.34 5.10 6.23
N LEU A 163 -21.11 4.69 4.97
CA LEU A 163 -20.12 3.65 4.65
C LEU A 163 -18.69 4.13 4.96
N LEU A 164 -18.41 5.40 4.72
CA LEU A 164 -17.11 6.00 5.02
C LEU A 164 -16.85 6.04 6.54
N GLU A 165 -17.86 6.36 7.34
CA GLU A 165 -17.80 6.35 8.81
C GLU A 165 -17.62 4.93 9.37
N GLU A 166 -18.36 3.95 8.84
CA GLU A 166 -18.19 2.53 9.20
C GLU A 166 -16.77 2.04 8.88
N ALA A 167 -16.27 2.32 7.67
CA ALA A 167 -14.92 1.96 7.26
C ALA A 167 -13.85 2.62 8.14
N ALA A 168 -14.05 3.88 8.52
CA ALA A 168 -13.16 4.58 9.43
C ALA A 168 -13.16 3.99 10.84
N ALA A 169 -14.33 3.61 11.35
CA ALA A 169 -14.45 2.94 12.64
C ALA A 169 -13.71 1.60 12.63
N ALA A 170 -13.89 0.81 11.57
CA ALA A 170 -13.18 -0.45 11.37
C ALA A 170 -11.64 -0.26 11.29
N CYS A 171 -11.17 0.78 10.60
CA CYS A 171 -9.74 1.10 10.61
C CYS A 171 -9.22 1.51 11.99
N ARG A 172 -9.96 2.36 12.72
CA ARG A 172 -9.60 2.76 14.10
C ARG A 172 -9.60 1.58 15.07
N ALA A 173 -10.41 0.56 14.81
CA ALA A 173 -10.46 -0.68 15.59
C ALA A 173 -9.27 -1.63 15.32
N GLY A 174 -8.40 -1.30 14.36
CA GLY A 174 -7.14 -2.03 14.11
C GLY A 174 -7.03 -2.68 12.75
N ILE A 175 -8.07 -2.62 11.90
CA ILE A 175 -8.00 -3.16 10.54
C ILE A 175 -7.18 -2.19 9.67
N PRO A 176 -6.05 -2.60 9.08
CA PRO A 176 -5.16 -1.66 8.38
C PRO A 176 -5.82 -0.96 7.19
N ARG A 177 -6.72 -1.66 6.50
CA ARG A 177 -7.37 -1.22 5.26
C ARG A 177 -8.81 -1.69 5.18
N VAL A 178 -9.71 -0.76 4.86
CA VAL A 178 -11.11 -1.04 4.57
C VAL A 178 -11.44 -0.51 3.18
N HIS A 179 -11.94 -1.38 2.31
CA HIS A 179 -12.26 -1.08 0.92
C HIS A 179 -13.78 -1.08 0.72
N ILE A 180 -14.31 -0.08 0.03
CA ILE A 180 -15.73 0.04 -0.35
C ILE A 180 -15.79 0.04 -1.87
N LEU A 181 -16.38 -0.99 -2.45
CA LEU A 181 -16.40 -1.22 -3.89
C LEU A 181 -17.84 -1.32 -4.40
N ASP A 182 -18.15 -0.69 -5.54
CA ASP A 182 -19.41 -0.95 -6.26
C ASP A 182 -19.37 -2.37 -6.83
N GLY A 183 -20.01 -3.31 -6.12
CA GLY A 183 -19.99 -4.73 -6.46
C GLY A 183 -20.66 -5.02 -7.80
N ARG A 184 -21.45 -4.10 -8.36
CA ARG A 184 -22.12 -4.28 -9.66
C ARG A 184 -21.16 -4.09 -10.83
N ARG A 185 -19.98 -3.51 -10.60
CA ARG A 185 -18.94 -3.35 -11.62
C ARG A 185 -18.20 -4.66 -11.82
N GLN A 186 -18.14 -5.12 -13.07
CA GLN A 186 -17.44 -6.35 -13.42
C GLN A 186 -15.95 -6.25 -13.09
N GLY A 187 -15.41 -7.30 -12.45
CA GLY A 187 -13.99 -7.39 -12.09
C GLY A 187 -13.51 -6.40 -11.02
N VAL A 188 -14.42 -5.71 -10.32
CA VAL A 188 -14.05 -4.63 -9.37
C VAL A 188 -13.11 -5.11 -8.25
N LEU A 189 -13.25 -6.35 -7.79
CA LEU A 189 -12.43 -6.89 -6.71
C LEU A 189 -10.98 -7.08 -7.18
N ALA A 190 -10.79 -7.70 -8.35
CA ALA A 190 -9.47 -7.82 -8.97
C ALA A 190 -8.86 -6.45 -9.32
N ASP A 191 -9.65 -5.54 -9.90
CA ASP A 191 -9.20 -4.20 -10.27
C ASP A 191 -8.75 -3.38 -9.04
N GLU A 192 -9.41 -3.54 -7.89
CA GLU A 192 -9.01 -2.91 -6.64
C GLU A 192 -7.72 -3.53 -6.08
N LEU A 193 -7.65 -4.86 -6.01
CA LEU A 193 -6.57 -5.56 -5.33
C LEU A 193 -5.26 -5.56 -6.13
N PHE A 194 -5.31 -5.57 -7.45
CA PHE A 194 -4.14 -5.70 -8.31
C PHE A 194 -3.78 -4.40 -9.05
N SER A 195 -4.28 -3.26 -8.56
CA SER A 195 -3.94 -1.92 -9.05
C SER A 195 -3.29 -1.07 -7.97
N ASN A 196 -2.42 -0.15 -8.38
CA ASN A 196 -1.84 0.84 -7.48
C ASN A 196 -2.82 1.96 -7.12
N GLU A 197 -3.74 2.29 -8.02
CA GLU A 197 -4.67 3.41 -7.85
C GLU A 197 -5.97 2.98 -7.16
N GLY A 198 -6.31 1.68 -7.22
CA GLY A 198 -7.64 1.19 -6.86
C GLY A 198 -8.74 1.74 -7.78
N VAL A 199 -9.94 1.18 -7.70
CA VAL A 199 -11.12 1.65 -8.45
C VAL A 199 -12.29 2.04 -7.56
N GLY A 200 -12.24 1.68 -6.28
CA GLY A 200 -13.21 2.09 -5.27
C GLY A 200 -12.60 3.03 -4.23
N THR A 201 -13.18 3.01 -3.03
CA THR A 201 -12.75 3.84 -1.91
C THR A 201 -12.00 3.00 -0.91
N MET A 202 -10.77 3.39 -0.60
CA MET A 202 -9.93 2.77 0.42
C MET A 202 -9.77 3.72 1.60
N VAL A 203 -10.30 3.31 2.76
CA VAL A 203 -9.99 3.92 4.04
C VAL A 203 -8.82 3.16 4.65
N HIS A 204 -7.83 3.88 5.15
CA HIS A 204 -6.64 3.26 5.71
C HIS A 204 -6.16 3.95 6.98
N ALA A 205 -5.45 3.21 7.82
CA ALA A 205 -4.72 3.80 8.93
C ALA A 205 -3.61 4.73 8.40
N ASP A 206 -3.26 5.79 9.14
CA ASP A 206 -2.30 6.82 8.68
C ASP A 206 -0.90 6.27 8.37
N SER A 207 -0.61 5.03 8.77
CA SER A 207 0.63 4.30 8.50
C SER A 207 0.67 3.53 7.16
N TYR A 208 -0.38 3.55 6.33
CA TYR A 208 -0.45 2.80 5.05
C TYR A 208 0.77 3.01 4.14
N ARG A 209 1.20 4.27 4.07
CA ARG A 209 2.40 4.72 3.36
C ARG A 209 3.29 5.39 4.37
N GLN A 210 4.38 4.73 4.73
CA GLN A 210 5.31 5.27 5.70
C GLN A 210 6.71 5.32 5.11
N VAL A 211 7.38 6.46 5.30
CA VAL A 211 8.84 6.52 5.21
C VAL A 211 9.39 6.32 6.63
N ARG A 212 10.22 5.29 6.83
CA ARG A 212 10.81 4.95 8.13
C ARG A 212 12.26 4.56 8.00
N SER A 213 12.98 4.48 9.14
CA SER A 213 14.33 3.92 9.17
C SER A 213 14.33 2.44 8.77
N LEU A 214 15.43 2.00 8.15
CA LEU A 214 15.65 0.61 7.77
C LEU A 214 15.70 -0.30 9.02
N ARG A 215 15.02 -1.45 8.96
CA ARG A 215 15.14 -2.54 9.95
C ARG A 215 15.94 -3.68 9.34
N GLU A 216 16.48 -4.56 10.18
CA GLU A 216 17.25 -5.74 9.75
C GLU A 216 16.45 -6.65 8.80
N ASP A 217 15.16 -6.84 9.08
CA ASP A 217 14.25 -7.66 8.25
C ASP A 217 14.03 -7.08 6.85
N ASP A 218 14.28 -5.78 6.64
CA ASP A 218 14.13 -5.11 5.34
C ASP A 218 15.37 -5.26 4.44
N VAL A 219 16.53 -5.60 5.02
CA VAL A 219 17.83 -5.64 4.33
C VAL A 219 17.80 -6.56 3.10
N PRO A 220 17.21 -7.77 3.12
CA PRO A 220 17.13 -8.62 1.93
C PRO A 220 16.39 -7.96 0.76
N GLU A 221 15.28 -7.27 1.03
CA GLU A 221 14.49 -6.60 -0.02
C GLU A 221 15.21 -5.35 -0.53
N LEU A 222 15.85 -4.59 0.36
CA LEU A 222 16.69 -3.45 -0.02
C LEU A 222 17.86 -3.88 -0.92
N LEU A 223 18.56 -4.97 -0.58
CA LEU A 223 19.62 -5.54 -1.41
C LEU A 223 19.09 -6.01 -2.77
N ALA A 224 17.90 -6.62 -2.81
CA ALA A 224 17.27 -7.01 -4.07
C ALA A 224 16.95 -5.79 -4.94
N MET A 225 16.43 -4.71 -4.35
CA MET A 225 16.15 -3.45 -5.04
C MET A 225 17.41 -2.76 -5.56
N ILE A 226 18.42 -2.59 -4.70
CA ILE A 226 19.73 -2.02 -5.07
C ILE A 226 20.36 -2.87 -6.17
N GLY A 227 20.37 -4.20 -6.02
CA GLY A 227 20.92 -5.14 -7.00
C GLY A 227 20.29 -5.08 -8.39
N ARG A 228 19.01 -4.69 -8.50
CA ARG A 228 18.33 -4.45 -9.80
C ARG A 228 18.82 -3.16 -10.44
N SER A 229 18.96 -2.08 -9.67
CA SER A 229 19.54 -0.80 -10.13
C SER A 229 21.02 -0.93 -10.52
N VAL A 230 21.77 -1.74 -9.76
CA VAL A 230 23.18 -2.07 -9.95
C VAL A 230 23.44 -2.75 -11.30
N ARG A 231 22.63 -3.74 -11.68
CA ARG A 231 22.77 -4.44 -12.97
C ARG A 231 22.48 -3.55 -14.18
N ALA A 232 21.59 -2.57 -14.03
CA ALA A 232 21.31 -1.59 -15.08
C ALA A 232 22.45 -0.55 -15.26
N SER A 233 23.39 -0.47 -14.32
CA SER A 233 24.38 0.62 -14.22
C SER A 233 25.81 0.17 -13.90
N HIS A 234 26.14 -1.13 -14.02
CA HIS A 234 27.47 -1.70 -13.73
C HIS A 234 28.04 -1.30 -12.35
N LEU A 235 27.22 -1.34 -11.29
CA LEU A 235 27.66 -1.00 -9.93
C LEU A 235 28.30 -2.22 -9.22
N VAL A 236 29.12 -1.98 -8.20
CA VAL A 236 29.62 -3.04 -7.31
C VAL A 236 28.46 -3.48 -6.39
N PRO A 237 28.19 -4.79 -6.23
CA PRO A 237 27.20 -5.28 -5.26
C PRO A 237 27.59 -4.86 -3.85
N ARG A 238 26.64 -4.36 -3.06
CA ARG A 238 26.82 -4.23 -1.61
C ARG A 238 26.50 -5.56 -0.95
N ASP A 239 27.25 -5.94 0.07
CA ASP A 239 26.91 -7.12 0.88
C ASP A 239 25.97 -6.75 2.03
N TYR A 240 25.46 -7.77 2.71
CA TYR A 240 24.48 -7.62 3.78
C TYR A 240 25.04 -6.81 4.97
N ASP A 241 26.29 -7.08 5.33
CA ASP A 241 26.96 -6.45 6.46
C ASP A 241 27.21 -4.95 6.20
N GLU A 242 27.61 -4.57 4.98
CA GLU A 242 27.79 -3.16 4.58
C GLU A 242 26.50 -2.33 4.67
N ILE A 243 25.34 -2.95 4.39
CA ILE A 243 24.04 -2.28 4.54
C ILE A 243 23.68 -2.16 6.01
N LEU A 244 23.90 -3.22 6.79
CA LEU A 244 23.55 -3.26 8.19
C LEU A 244 24.37 -2.24 9.01
N GLU A 245 25.67 -2.13 8.75
CA GLU A 245 26.55 -1.12 9.37
C GLU A 245 26.09 0.32 9.09
N LYS A 246 25.40 0.53 7.97
CA LYS A 246 24.89 1.84 7.53
C LYS A 246 23.38 1.94 7.62
N ALA A 247 22.71 1.03 8.32
CA ALA A 247 21.24 0.99 8.38
C ALA A 247 20.66 2.31 8.87
N GLU A 248 21.37 3.00 9.77
CA GLU A 248 20.98 4.34 10.23
C GLU A 248 20.91 5.36 9.11
N ASP A 249 21.72 5.29 8.05
CA ASP A 249 21.67 6.26 6.96
C ASP A 249 20.44 6.03 6.06
N PHE A 250 19.85 4.84 6.06
CA PHE A 250 18.77 4.47 5.15
C PHE A 250 17.39 4.81 5.71
N LEU A 251 16.58 5.40 4.83
CA LEU A 251 15.14 5.48 4.93
C LEU A 251 14.52 4.60 3.85
N ILE A 252 13.45 3.91 4.20
CA ILE A 252 12.68 3.08 3.28
C ILE A 252 11.23 3.57 3.23
N LEU A 253 10.65 3.51 2.04
CA LEU A 253 9.22 3.74 1.84
C LEU A 253 8.53 2.38 1.79
N CYS A 254 7.62 2.19 2.73
CA CYS A 254 6.81 1.00 2.86
C CYS A 254 5.38 1.29 2.39
N VAL A 255 4.82 0.36 1.63
CA VAL A 255 3.38 0.26 1.37
C VAL A 255 2.97 -1.12 1.86
N ASP A 256 2.09 -1.20 2.86
CA ASP A 256 1.70 -2.48 3.47
C ASP A 256 2.87 -3.29 4.04
N ASP A 257 3.79 -2.61 4.74
CA ASP A 257 5.07 -3.16 5.20
C ASP A 257 6.00 -3.70 4.10
N ASN A 258 5.60 -3.61 2.83
CA ASN A 258 6.45 -3.98 1.71
C ASN A 258 7.33 -2.80 1.36
N VAL A 259 8.64 -3.03 1.36
CA VAL A 259 9.62 -2.03 0.92
C VAL A 259 9.45 -1.82 -0.59
N VAL A 260 9.06 -0.62 -0.98
CA VAL A 260 8.86 -0.26 -2.40
C VAL A 260 9.79 0.86 -2.87
N GLY A 261 10.46 1.54 -1.95
CA GLY A 261 11.48 2.53 -2.26
C GLY A 261 12.48 2.70 -1.12
N CYS A 262 13.63 3.29 -1.43
CA CYS A 262 14.67 3.61 -0.46
C CYS A 262 15.40 4.90 -0.83
N VAL A 263 16.01 5.52 0.18
CA VAL A 263 16.97 6.62 0.05
C VAL A 263 17.96 6.52 1.21
N ALA A 264 19.21 6.93 1.00
CA ALA A 264 20.21 7.05 2.04
C ALA A 264 20.60 8.52 2.24
N LEU A 265 20.84 8.91 3.48
CA LEU A 265 21.39 10.21 3.85
C LEU A 265 22.78 10.00 4.44
N HIS A 266 23.83 10.14 3.62
CA HIS A 266 25.20 10.02 4.10
C HIS A 266 25.69 11.35 4.68
N ARG A 267 26.19 11.29 5.92
CA ARG A 267 26.63 12.46 6.68
C ARG A 267 28.13 12.66 6.53
N TYR A 268 28.53 13.91 6.45
CA TYR A 268 29.93 14.33 6.42
C TYR A 268 30.15 15.45 7.43
N ARG A 269 31.35 15.52 8.01
CA ARG A 269 31.71 16.62 8.91
C ARG A 269 31.99 17.86 8.07
N GLU A 270 31.40 19.00 8.45
CA GLU A 270 31.65 20.32 7.83
C GLU A 270 31.28 20.41 6.34
N HIS A 271 30.58 19.42 5.80
CA HIS A 271 30.09 19.37 4.42
C HIS A 271 28.59 19.13 4.38
N PRO A 272 27.91 19.49 3.27
CA PRO A 272 26.51 19.11 3.04
C PRO A 272 26.35 17.59 3.08
N ALA A 273 25.17 17.10 3.52
CA ALA A 273 24.89 15.66 3.48
C ALA A 273 24.53 15.18 2.07
N GLU A 274 24.83 13.93 1.75
CA GLU A 274 24.52 13.35 0.44
C GLU A 274 23.20 12.58 0.50
N VAL A 275 22.26 12.97 -0.36
CA VAL A 275 21.10 12.14 -0.70
C VAL A 275 21.55 11.11 -1.74
N ALA A 276 21.72 9.87 -1.28
CA ALA A 276 22.25 8.76 -2.06
C ALA A 276 21.24 7.61 -2.17
N CYS A 277 21.52 6.63 -3.04
CA CYS A 277 20.76 5.38 -3.14
C CYS A 277 19.24 5.56 -3.30
N LEU A 278 18.79 6.66 -3.89
CA LEU A 278 17.38 6.87 -4.21
C LEU A 278 16.94 5.84 -5.24
N TYR A 279 15.94 5.04 -4.90
CA TYR A 279 15.34 4.07 -5.79
C TYR A 279 13.89 3.84 -5.41
N VAL A 280 13.02 3.72 -6.42
CA VAL A 280 11.63 3.28 -6.28
C VAL A 280 11.44 2.11 -7.24
N LYS A 281 10.74 1.06 -6.81
CA LYS A 281 10.38 -0.06 -7.68
C LYS A 281 9.63 0.48 -8.89
N GLN A 282 9.93 -0.02 -10.09
CA GLN A 282 9.31 0.43 -11.34
C GLN A 282 7.77 0.38 -11.30
N SER A 283 7.21 -0.63 -10.63
CA SER A 283 5.76 -0.75 -10.46
C SER A 283 5.14 0.28 -9.53
N HIS A 284 5.93 1.11 -8.86
CA HIS A 284 5.49 2.15 -7.93
C HIS A 284 6.03 3.54 -8.33
N GLU A 285 6.55 3.69 -9.55
CA GLU A 285 6.94 4.97 -10.13
C GLU A 285 5.71 5.83 -10.48
N GLY A 286 5.88 7.15 -10.54
CA GLY A 286 4.79 8.10 -10.86
C GLY A 286 3.85 8.43 -9.69
N LEU A 287 3.95 7.71 -8.56
CA LEU A 287 3.06 7.87 -7.39
C LEU A 287 3.56 8.91 -6.37
N GLY A 288 4.57 9.71 -6.72
CA GLY A 288 5.19 10.68 -5.80
C GLY A 288 6.11 10.08 -4.72
N TYR A 289 6.38 8.77 -4.75
CA TYR A 289 7.18 8.09 -3.72
C TYR A 289 8.65 8.56 -3.68
N GLY A 290 9.23 8.86 -4.84
CA GLY A 290 10.58 9.42 -4.89
C GLY A 290 10.67 10.77 -4.19
N ARG A 291 9.66 11.64 -4.39
CA ARG A 291 9.54 12.93 -3.70
C ARG A 291 9.42 12.73 -2.18
N ALA A 292 8.51 11.86 -1.75
CA ALA A 292 8.30 11.59 -0.32
C ALA A 292 9.58 11.07 0.38
N LEU A 293 10.36 10.21 -0.29
CA LEU A 293 11.66 9.73 0.20
C LEU A 293 12.66 10.88 0.36
N VAL A 294 12.82 11.72 -0.67
CA VAL A 294 13.76 12.85 -0.63
C VAL A 294 13.36 13.86 0.44
N GLU A 295 12.09 14.25 0.51
CA GLU A 295 11.57 15.17 1.52
C GLU A 295 11.80 14.62 2.95
N SER A 296 11.63 13.32 3.16
CA SER A 296 11.92 12.67 4.46
C SER A 296 13.43 12.67 4.79
N ALA A 297 14.29 12.50 3.79
CA ALA A 297 15.74 12.60 3.97
C ALA A 297 16.16 14.04 4.31
N GLU A 298 15.54 15.04 3.68
CA GLU A 298 15.75 16.46 3.98
C GLU A 298 15.28 16.81 5.40
N GLU A 299 14.09 16.34 5.80
CA GLU A 299 13.59 16.51 7.17
C GLU A 299 14.53 15.90 8.20
N ARG A 300 15.04 14.69 7.92
CA ARG A 300 16.04 14.05 8.77
C ARG A 300 17.34 14.85 8.83
N ALA A 301 17.80 15.41 7.72
CA ALA A 301 18.98 16.28 7.70
C ALA A 301 18.76 17.54 8.56
N ARG A 302 17.60 18.20 8.46
CA ARG A 302 17.23 19.33 9.33
C ARG A 302 17.23 18.94 10.81
N GLY A 303 16.64 17.79 11.16
CA GLY A 303 16.63 17.27 12.52
C GLY A 303 18.03 17.00 13.10
N LEU A 304 19.02 16.82 12.24
CA LEU A 304 20.44 16.65 12.61
C LEU A 304 21.25 17.96 12.57
N GLY A 305 20.61 19.10 12.31
CA GLY A 305 21.25 20.40 12.22
C GLY A 305 22.05 20.62 10.93
N ILE A 306 21.78 19.84 9.89
CA ILE A 306 22.45 19.95 8.59
C ILE A 306 21.71 20.99 7.75
N SER A 307 22.42 22.03 7.32
CA SER A 307 21.83 23.19 6.61
C SER A 307 21.72 23.00 5.11
N SER A 308 22.39 22.00 4.52
CA SER A 308 22.31 21.75 3.08
C SER A 308 22.60 20.30 2.71
N VAL A 309 22.08 19.90 1.56
CA VAL A 309 22.23 18.56 0.98
C VAL A 309 22.65 18.62 -0.47
N PHE A 310 23.31 17.57 -0.94
CA PHE A 310 23.68 17.40 -2.35
C PHE A 310 23.34 16.01 -2.87
N VAL A 311 23.28 15.88 -4.19
CA VAL A 311 23.05 14.61 -4.89
C VAL A 311 23.93 14.51 -6.13
N PHE A 312 24.39 13.28 -6.41
CA PHE A 312 24.94 12.92 -7.71
C PHE A 312 23.87 12.24 -8.57
N THR A 313 23.57 12.79 -9.74
CA THR A 313 22.58 12.20 -10.65
C THR A 313 22.94 12.41 -12.12
N SER A 314 22.70 11.41 -12.96
CA SER A 314 22.86 11.50 -14.43
C SER A 314 21.55 11.34 -15.20
N ARG A 315 20.50 10.84 -14.55
CA ARG A 315 19.21 10.50 -15.19
C ARG A 315 18.02 11.23 -14.60
N ALA A 316 18.16 11.80 -13.40
CA ALA A 316 17.06 12.37 -12.64
C ALA A 316 17.24 13.88 -12.37
N VAL A 317 18.00 14.60 -13.20
CA VAL A 317 18.20 16.05 -13.06
C VAL A 317 16.87 16.81 -12.99
N PRO A 318 15.92 16.64 -13.94
CA PRO A 318 14.64 17.36 -13.87
C PRO A 318 13.80 17.00 -12.63
N PHE A 319 13.95 15.79 -12.10
CA PHE A 319 13.26 15.37 -10.88
C PHE A 319 13.77 16.17 -9.66
N PHE A 320 15.08 16.30 -9.49
CA PHE A 320 15.68 17.05 -8.38
C PHE A 320 15.51 18.57 -8.54
N GLU A 321 15.56 19.10 -9.77
CA GLU A 321 15.24 20.52 -10.02
C GLU A 321 13.81 20.85 -9.58
N ASN A 322 12.83 19.98 -9.87
CA ASN A 322 11.45 20.12 -9.39
C ASN A 322 11.29 19.98 -7.86
N LEU A 323 12.33 19.53 -7.15
CA LEU A 323 12.41 19.52 -5.68
C LEU A 323 13.19 20.72 -5.13
N GLY A 324 13.65 21.63 -5.99
CA GLY A 324 14.41 22.82 -5.61
C GLY A 324 15.91 22.58 -5.42
N TYR A 325 16.48 21.58 -6.10
CA TYR A 325 17.92 21.41 -6.18
C TYR A 325 18.46 22.18 -7.40
N ASP A 326 19.55 22.91 -7.20
CA ASP A 326 20.23 23.68 -8.24
C ASP A 326 21.59 23.04 -8.57
N SER A 327 22.11 23.33 -9.77
CA SER A 327 23.46 22.90 -10.16
C SER A 327 24.52 23.44 -9.21
N ALA A 328 25.45 22.58 -8.79
CA ALA A 328 26.46 22.90 -7.79
C ALA A 328 27.89 22.49 -8.21
N SER A 329 28.87 23.14 -7.60
CA SER A 329 30.29 22.84 -7.81
C SER A 329 30.71 21.56 -7.07
N MET A 330 31.65 20.80 -7.64
CA MET A 330 32.29 19.67 -6.95
C MET A 330 33.02 20.09 -5.66
N GLU A 331 33.31 21.38 -5.47
CA GLU A 331 33.97 21.90 -4.26
C GLU A 331 33.16 21.70 -2.97
N ILE A 332 31.84 21.53 -3.06
CA ILE A 332 31.01 21.25 -1.88
C ILE A 332 31.12 19.78 -1.44
N VAL A 333 31.59 18.91 -2.32
CA VAL A 333 31.65 17.46 -2.10
C VAL A 333 32.90 17.13 -1.27
N PRO A 334 32.80 16.30 -0.22
CA PRO A 334 33.97 15.83 0.52
C PRO A 334 35.01 15.13 -0.37
N ASP A 335 36.30 15.40 -0.14
CA ASP A 335 37.42 14.90 -0.94
C ASP A 335 37.38 13.38 -1.17
N GLU A 336 37.13 12.60 -0.11
CA GLU A 336 37.08 11.13 -0.20
C GLU A 336 35.93 10.68 -1.12
N ARG A 337 34.79 11.39 -1.05
CA ARG A 337 33.61 11.08 -1.86
C ARG A 337 33.79 11.49 -3.32
N ALA A 338 34.47 12.62 -3.56
CA ALA A 338 34.85 13.10 -4.89
C ALA A 338 35.80 12.13 -5.60
N ARG A 339 36.86 11.66 -4.91
CA ARG A 339 37.78 10.64 -5.46
C ARG A 339 37.05 9.36 -5.88
N LYS A 340 36.19 8.82 -5.01
CA LYS A 340 35.36 7.64 -5.32
C LYS A 340 34.41 7.88 -6.49
N PHE A 341 33.99 9.12 -6.72
CA PHE A 341 33.14 9.48 -7.85
C PHE A 341 33.94 9.52 -9.17
N GLU A 342 35.11 10.15 -9.17
CA GLU A 342 36.01 10.26 -10.33
C GLU A 342 36.51 8.89 -10.82
N GLU A 343 36.89 8.00 -9.89
CA GLU A 343 37.29 6.62 -10.19
C GLU A 343 36.20 5.82 -10.91
N ARG A 344 34.93 6.20 -10.70
CA ARG A 344 33.76 5.50 -11.25
C ARG A 344 33.23 6.11 -12.55
N ASN A 345 33.82 7.21 -13.03
CA ASN A 345 33.57 7.90 -14.31
C ASN A 345 32.10 7.95 -14.77
N ARG A 346 31.21 8.59 -14.00
CA ARG A 346 29.75 8.45 -14.18
C ARG A 346 29.03 9.54 -14.97
N GLY A 347 29.71 10.57 -15.47
CA GLY A 347 29.06 11.69 -16.16
C GLY A 347 27.84 12.24 -15.41
N SER A 348 27.84 12.14 -14.08
CA SER A 348 26.72 12.59 -13.23
C SER A 348 26.97 14.03 -12.82
N GLU A 349 25.91 14.79 -12.74
CA GLU A 349 25.91 16.17 -12.28
C GLU A 349 25.78 16.21 -10.76
N VAL A 350 26.34 17.26 -10.16
CA VAL A 350 26.15 17.59 -8.75
C VAL A 350 25.05 18.62 -8.66
N LEU A 351 23.99 18.30 -7.92
CA LEU A 351 22.95 19.26 -7.57
C LEU A 351 22.93 19.43 -6.06
N ALA A 352 22.58 20.61 -5.56
CA ALA A 352 22.50 20.92 -4.14
C ALA A 352 21.26 21.73 -3.79
N LYS A 353 20.85 21.64 -2.53
CA LYS A 353 19.72 22.38 -1.96
C LYS A 353 20.04 22.82 -0.54
N GLU A 354 19.80 24.10 -0.27
CA GLU A 354 19.80 24.63 1.09
C GLU A 354 18.52 24.22 1.82
N LEU A 355 18.67 23.76 3.05
CA LEU A 355 17.59 23.34 3.93
C LEU A 355 17.29 24.49 4.89
N ALA A 356 16.24 25.25 4.57
CA ALA A 356 15.71 26.30 5.44
C ALA A 356 15.20 25.75 6.77
#